data_AF-A0A4V2XC27-F1
#
_entry.id   AF-A0A4V2XC27-F1
#
_cell.length_a   1.000
_cell.length_b   1.000
_cell.length_c   1.000
_cell.angle_alpha   90.00
_cell.angle_beta   90.00
_cell.angle_gamma   90.00
#
_symmetry.space_group_name_H-M   'P 1'
#
loop_
_entity.id
_entity.type
_entity.pdbx_description
1 polymer ?
#
loop_
_entity_poly.entity_id
_entity_poly.type
_entity_poly.pdbx_seq_one_letter_code
_entity_poly.pdbx_strand_id
1 'polypeptide(L)'
;MCCPVALAAGAPNSAGYAQTRRATRRPGAMRGWSLRYRRSLDHGRGSAAVRRPVLSSRVQKRALSAGAPATLFRTGSAASRSTSLTCIDRRSPGSRRPGSPTVPEARRRPSLGVPAGRDGGSGSRRDDGGKMRGADQLTVHISLRREHAEHLPQQLVTQLARAIYRDQLAPSTRLPSTRDLARLLGVSRGVVISAYELLLAKGLVESRPGSGTYVRQVQTDAPRHRRRAPAAPTRRVCDFTPGPAPTRAFPLAAWRAAWREASYQPPLDQTAPLGMPTLREAIAAHLRRTRGIAVDADEVVVAAGLRQACWLLFEAIGQAQSMGRRIAVEQPAPAYPVLAARQAGWTVGALPENAVPEHRDAASVAVVFAEGNHPFGTVLTLDQRHALVDWAVRTGGYLVDISTEQASSGDGLPLPALFSLAGRQRVAMAGTIGDSLAPPGLAYLVVPRELTPRIAGLIGDDDGRVARTTQAAYARLLRDGVLVHRATRIGRLFTERREQVRAALDPVPHPVRVMIGPRGSTATLLLPRELATAMVAQLAGLGVAVTSLSEFYRVDPADSPGGIVLAFGHLPDEELRCGIRAIRAFLAGLG
;
A
#
# COMPACT_ATOMS: atom_id res chain seq x y z
N MET A 1 45.83 35.20 1.88
CA MET A 1 47.13 35.00 1.18
C MET A 1 47.62 33.58 1.47
N CYS A 2 48.42 33.02 0.57
CA CYS A 2 49.33 31.87 0.76
C CYS A 2 48.87 30.64 1.57
N CYS A 3 48.49 29.59 0.84
CA CYS A 3 48.99 28.22 1.06
C CYS A 3 50.47 28.14 0.59
N PRO A 4 51.20 27.00 0.62
CA PRO A 4 50.95 25.68 1.24
C PRO A 4 52.19 25.18 2.06
N VAL A 5 52.30 23.87 2.33
CA VAL A 5 53.49 23.00 2.06
C VAL A 5 53.01 21.53 2.05
N ALA A 6 53.66 20.67 1.26
CA ALA A 6 53.43 19.21 1.23
C ALA A 6 54.73 18.44 0.95
N LEU A 7 54.82 17.18 1.44
CA LEU A 7 55.84 16.14 1.17
C LEU A 7 55.23 14.79 1.66
N ALA A 8 55.25 13.60 1.06
CA ALA A 8 55.65 13.02 -0.24
C ALA A 8 56.71 11.89 -0.14
N ALA A 9 56.28 10.68 -0.54
CA ALA A 9 57.05 9.52 -1.05
C ALA A 9 58.06 8.77 -0.15
N GLY A 10 58.24 7.46 -0.45
CA GLY A 10 59.43 6.68 -0.09
C GLY A 10 59.17 5.33 0.58
N ALA A 11 59.45 4.22 -0.11
CA ALA A 11 59.57 2.86 0.46
C ALA A 11 60.98 2.31 0.16
N PRO A 12 61.41 1.23 0.84
CA PRO A 12 62.22 0.23 0.12
C PRO A 12 62.00 -1.24 0.53
N ASN A 13 62.10 -2.14 -0.46
CA ASN A 13 62.86 -3.42 -0.54
C ASN A 13 62.86 -4.48 0.61
N SER A 14 63.21 -5.76 0.38
CA SER A 14 62.88 -6.73 -0.70
C SER A 14 63.63 -8.07 -0.46
N ALA A 15 62.93 -9.16 -0.09
CA ALA A 15 63.37 -10.56 -0.21
C ALA A 15 62.19 -11.51 0.11
N GLY A 16 62.06 -12.74 -0.41
CA GLY A 16 62.79 -13.37 -1.52
C GLY A 16 63.26 -14.80 -1.25
N TYR A 17 62.42 -15.82 -1.54
CA TYR A 17 62.78 -17.07 -2.26
C TYR A 17 61.55 -17.97 -2.47
N ALA A 18 61.62 -18.94 -3.39
CA ALA A 18 60.56 -19.90 -3.71
C ALA A 18 61.16 -21.20 -4.30
N GLN A 19 60.39 -22.31 -4.38
CA GLN A 19 60.27 -23.15 -5.62
C GLN A 19 59.32 -24.38 -5.52
N THR A 20 58.32 -24.37 -6.40
CA THR A 20 57.84 -25.44 -7.33
C THR A 20 58.06 -26.95 -7.08
N ARG A 21 57.05 -27.78 -7.49
CA ARG A 21 57.18 -28.80 -8.58
C ARG A 21 55.83 -29.37 -9.09
N ARG A 22 55.88 -30.12 -10.21
CA ARG A 22 54.80 -30.87 -10.92
C ARG A 22 55.25 -32.35 -11.10
N ALA A 23 54.52 -33.39 -11.55
CA ALA A 23 53.14 -33.62 -12.06
C ALA A 23 52.77 -35.13 -11.79
N THR A 24 51.95 -35.96 -12.49
CA THR A 24 51.22 -35.98 -13.79
C THR A 24 50.12 -37.10 -13.84
N ARG A 25 49.24 -37.08 -14.86
CA ARG A 25 48.59 -38.23 -15.57
C ARG A 25 47.59 -39.22 -14.86
N ARG A 26 46.29 -39.03 -15.17
CA ARG A 26 45.36 -39.95 -15.91
C ARG A 26 44.78 -41.26 -15.23
N PRO A 27 43.74 -41.95 -15.80
CA PRO A 27 42.48 -42.17 -15.03
C PRO A 27 41.76 -43.57 -15.11
N GLY A 28 40.62 -43.71 -14.41
CA GLY A 28 39.53 -44.71 -14.58
C GLY A 28 38.18 -44.11 -14.12
N ALA A 29 37.01 -44.33 -14.76
CA ALA A 29 36.12 -45.52 -14.74
C ALA A 29 35.57 -45.85 -13.32
N MET A 30 34.27 -46.07 -13.05
CA MET A 30 33.01 -46.22 -13.85
C MET A 30 31.79 -45.87 -12.92
N ARG A 31 30.47 -45.87 -13.22
CA ARG A 31 29.62 -46.35 -14.35
C ARG A 31 28.90 -45.16 -15.05
N GLY A 32 27.58 -44.96 -15.28
CA GLY A 32 26.27 -45.64 -15.05
C GLY A 32 25.27 -44.68 -14.37
N TRP A 33 24.10 -44.29 -14.89
CA TRP A 33 23.18 -44.87 -15.88
C TRP A 33 23.09 -44.12 -17.23
N SER A 34 22.38 -44.72 -18.20
CA SER A 34 22.10 -44.13 -19.52
C SER A 34 20.73 -44.52 -20.06
N LEU A 35 20.07 -43.60 -20.75
CA LEU A 35 19.06 -43.93 -21.78
C LEU A 35 19.31 -43.04 -23.00
N ARG A 36 19.36 -43.66 -24.18
CA ARG A 36 19.49 -42.98 -25.48
C ARG A 36 18.26 -43.30 -26.31
N TYR A 37 17.88 -42.40 -27.21
CA TYR A 37 17.56 -42.81 -28.57
C TYR A 37 18.20 -41.86 -29.59
N ARG A 38 18.19 -42.23 -30.88
CA ARG A 38 19.12 -41.72 -31.91
C ARG A 38 18.41 -41.41 -33.23
N ARG A 39 18.74 -40.25 -33.84
CA ARG A 39 18.70 -39.94 -35.30
C ARG A 39 17.29 -40.06 -35.95
N SER A 40 17.01 -39.60 -37.18
CA SER A 40 17.79 -39.05 -38.31
C SER A 40 17.14 -37.73 -38.80
N LEU A 41 17.79 -36.83 -39.56
CA LEU A 41 18.04 -36.83 -41.02
C LEU A 41 16.78 -37.17 -41.86
N ASP A 42 16.41 -36.46 -42.95
CA ASP A 42 17.10 -35.35 -43.63
C ASP A 42 16.17 -34.53 -44.57
N HIS A 43 16.69 -33.40 -45.07
CA HIS A 43 16.35 -32.69 -46.34
C HIS A 43 14.89 -32.29 -46.71
N GLY A 44 14.74 -31.09 -47.30
CA GLY A 44 13.52 -30.70 -48.04
C GLY A 44 13.44 -29.23 -48.45
N ARG A 45 13.72 -28.91 -49.74
CA ARG A 45 13.32 -27.63 -50.36
C ARG A 45 11.95 -27.79 -51.03
N GLY A 46 11.07 -26.79 -50.97
CA GLY A 46 9.81 -26.78 -51.72
C GLY A 46 9.12 -25.42 -51.73
N SER A 47 8.54 -25.03 -52.86
CA SER A 47 7.84 -23.74 -53.05
C SER A 47 6.45 -23.95 -53.65
N ALA A 48 5.42 -23.47 -52.95
CA ALA A 48 4.06 -23.15 -53.41
C ALA A 48 3.34 -22.49 -52.20
N ALA A 49 2.62 -21.36 -52.23
CA ALA A 49 1.84 -20.69 -53.27
C ALA A 49 0.60 -21.47 -53.73
N VAL A 50 -0.54 -21.32 -53.03
CA VAL A 50 -1.90 -21.38 -53.64
C VAL A 50 -3.02 -20.81 -52.74
N ARG A 51 -3.84 -19.93 -53.36
CA ARG A 51 -5.26 -19.54 -53.12
C ARG A 51 -5.78 -19.08 -51.74
N ARG A 52 -6.34 -17.87 -51.77
CA ARG A 52 -7.48 -17.37 -50.95
C ARG A 52 -8.79 -18.14 -51.23
N PRO A 53 -9.83 -17.94 -50.40
CA PRO A 53 -11.16 -17.56 -50.89
C PRO A 53 -11.51 -16.08 -50.56
N VAL A 54 -12.55 -15.54 -51.21
CA VAL A 54 -12.93 -14.11 -51.14
C VAL A 54 -14.43 -13.94 -50.92
N LEU A 55 -14.80 -13.09 -49.95
CA LEU A 55 -16.05 -12.31 -49.86
C LEU A 55 -15.62 -10.96 -49.24
N SER A 56 -15.82 -9.74 -49.78
CA SER A 56 -16.91 -9.10 -50.54
C SER A 56 -18.15 -8.80 -49.68
N SER A 57 -18.72 -7.59 -49.61
CA SER A 57 -18.33 -6.27 -50.17
C SER A 57 -19.12 -5.13 -49.46
N ARG A 58 -19.15 -3.90 -50.04
CA ARG A 58 -19.64 -2.60 -49.48
C ARG A 58 -18.64 -1.94 -48.51
N VAL A 59 -17.93 -0.86 -48.81
CA VAL A 59 -18.05 0.23 -49.81
C VAL A 59 -19.21 1.20 -49.57
N GLN A 60 -18.86 2.38 -49.05
CA GLN A 60 -19.42 3.66 -49.53
C GLN A 60 -18.33 4.75 -49.42
N LYS A 61 -18.22 5.62 -50.44
CA LYS A 61 -17.18 6.68 -50.56
C LYS A 61 -17.81 8.08 -50.56
N ARG A 62 -17.13 9.04 -49.93
CA ARG A 62 -16.85 10.43 -50.37
C ARG A 62 -15.86 11.02 -49.33
N ALA A 63 -14.63 11.39 -49.69
CA ALA A 63 -14.21 12.55 -50.50
C ALA A 63 -14.59 13.90 -49.83
N LEU A 64 -13.76 14.93 -49.67
CA LEU A 64 -12.34 15.28 -49.89
C LEU A 64 -12.34 16.76 -50.33
N SER A 65 -11.92 17.66 -49.43
CA SER A 65 -11.28 18.96 -49.71
C SER A 65 -10.69 19.44 -48.38
N ALA A 66 -9.44 19.87 -48.23
CA ALA A 66 -8.53 20.70 -49.04
C ALA A 66 -8.87 22.20 -48.94
N GLY A 67 -8.04 22.97 -48.22
CA GLY A 67 -8.24 24.40 -47.97
C GLY A 67 -7.28 25.02 -46.96
N ALA A 68 -6.09 25.39 -47.43
CA ALA A 68 -5.18 26.41 -46.86
C ALA A 68 -4.88 27.41 -48.00
N PRO A 69 -4.31 28.63 -47.80
CA PRO A 69 -3.47 29.08 -46.67
C PRO A 69 -3.67 30.56 -46.25
N ALA A 70 -2.65 31.11 -45.56
CA ALA A 70 -2.18 32.52 -45.60
C ALA A 70 -2.98 33.65 -44.89
N THR A 71 -2.41 34.81 -44.49
CA THR A 71 -1.08 35.24 -43.93
C THR A 71 -1.26 36.67 -43.34
N LEU A 72 -0.27 37.21 -42.59
CA LEU A 72 0.08 38.64 -42.36
C LEU A 72 -0.47 39.40 -41.12
N PHE A 73 0.48 40.08 -40.43
CA PHE A 73 0.40 41.44 -39.83
C PHE A 73 -0.52 41.69 -38.59
N ARG A 74 -0.23 42.62 -37.66
CA ARG A 74 1.00 43.36 -37.30
C ARG A 74 0.94 43.89 -35.83
N THR A 75 2.11 44.21 -35.28
CA THR A 75 2.46 45.06 -34.10
C THR A 75 1.45 46.08 -33.52
N GLY A 76 1.46 46.22 -32.18
CA GLY A 76 0.96 47.40 -31.41
C GLY A 76 0.21 46.98 -30.13
N SER A 77 0.45 47.40 -28.87
CA SER A 77 1.29 48.38 -28.15
C SER A 77 0.51 49.53 -27.46
N ALA A 78 0.80 49.72 -26.17
CA ALA A 78 0.58 50.90 -25.31
C ALA A 78 -0.84 51.24 -24.74
N ALA A 79 -0.79 51.94 -23.59
CA ALA A 79 -1.82 52.69 -22.83
C ALA A 79 -3.09 51.94 -22.36
N SER A 80 -3.53 51.90 -21.09
CA SER A 80 -3.42 52.77 -19.90
C SER A 80 -4.46 53.92 -19.77
N ARG A 81 -5.49 53.67 -18.95
CA ARG A 81 -6.27 54.59 -18.06
C ARG A 81 -7.21 53.67 -17.25
N SER A 82 -7.34 53.68 -15.93
CA SER A 82 -7.38 54.75 -14.91
C SER A 82 -8.64 55.62 -14.97
N THR A 83 -9.68 55.19 -14.25
CA THR A 83 -10.76 56.05 -13.74
C THR A 83 -10.90 55.76 -12.25
N SER A 84 -11.12 56.80 -11.44
CA SER A 84 -10.95 56.73 -9.98
C SER A 84 -12.22 57.09 -9.23
N LEU A 85 -12.25 56.71 -7.94
CA LEU A 85 -13.01 57.34 -6.85
C LEU A 85 -14.54 57.42 -6.95
N THR A 86 -15.21 56.82 -5.97
CA THR A 86 -15.87 57.65 -4.94
C THR A 86 -16.04 56.88 -3.63
N CYS A 87 -15.94 57.58 -2.49
CA CYS A 87 -16.14 57.02 -1.17
C CYS A 87 -16.92 58.00 -0.29
N ILE A 88 -17.96 57.50 0.39
CA ILE A 88 -18.67 58.11 1.52
C ILE A 88 -19.11 56.90 2.37
N ASP A 89 -18.52 56.52 3.51
CA ASP A 89 -18.07 57.19 4.75
C ASP A 89 -19.14 57.30 5.85
N ARG A 90 -18.75 56.86 7.07
CA ARG A 90 -19.29 57.13 8.41
C ARG A 90 -20.78 56.78 8.68
N ARG A 91 -21.10 55.83 9.59
CA ARG A 91 -20.95 55.96 11.06
C ARG A 91 -21.18 54.65 11.85
N SER A 92 -20.58 54.59 13.05
CA SER A 92 -21.02 53.81 14.23
C SER A 92 -21.46 54.85 15.30
N PRO A 93 -22.22 54.55 16.39
CA PRO A 93 -22.05 53.42 17.32
C PRO A 93 -23.37 52.80 17.85
N GLY A 94 -23.29 51.87 18.82
CA GLY A 94 -24.44 51.45 19.64
C GLY A 94 -24.34 50.03 20.20
N SER A 95 -24.65 49.84 21.48
CA SER A 95 -24.60 48.54 22.18
C SER A 95 -25.98 47.98 22.50
N ARG A 96 -26.13 46.64 22.53
CA ARG A 96 -26.89 45.84 23.52
C ARG A 96 -26.85 44.33 23.20
N ARG A 97 -27.02 43.50 24.23
CA ARG A 97 -27.32 42.04 24.14
C ARG A 97 -28.84 41.86 23.93
N PRO A 98 -29.30 40.77 23.28
CA PRO A 98 -29.50 39.45 23.91
C PRO A 98 -28.68 38.36 23.19
N GLY A 99 -28.71 37.06 23.49
CA GLY A 99 -29.46 36.26 24.48
C GLY A 99 -29.52 34.82 23.94
N SER A 100 -28.96 33.84 24.68
CA SER A 100 -28.67 32.50 24.15
C SER A 100 -29.85 31.51 24.30
N PRO A 101 -30.25 30.78 23.24
CA PRO A 101 -31.24 29.71 23.35
C PRO A 101 -30.62 28.45 23.97
N THR A 102 -31.29 27.91 24.99
CA THR A 102 -30.93 26.66 25.67
C THR A 102 -31.50 25.44 24.95
N VAL A 103 -30.78 24.31 24.96
CA VAL A 103 -31.26 23.01 24.46
C VAL A 103 -31.51 22.08 25.66
N PRO A 104 -32.63 21.34 25.74
CA PRO A 104 -32.96 20.54 26.93
C PRO A 104 -32.11 19.28 27.11
N GLU A 105 -31.83 18.93 28.37
CA GLU A 105 -31.07 17.74 28.77
C GLU A 105 -31.98 16.53 29.04
N ALA A 106 -31.71 15.39 28.40
CA ALA A 106 -32.50 14.17 28.55
C ALA A 106 -31.99 13.28 29.71
N ARG A 107 -32.86 12.98 30.67
CA ARG A 107 -32.50 12.35 31.95
C ARG A 107 -32.23 10.83 31.83
N ARG A 108 -31.17 10.36 32.49
CA ARG A 108 -30.96 8.93 32.79
C ARG A 108 -31.74 8.51 34.05
N ARG A 109 -32.24 7.26 34.08
CA ARG A 109 -32.62 6.52 35.30
C ARG A 109 -32.21 5.03 35.18
N PRO A 110 -32.11 4.28 36.30
CA PRO A 110 -31.03 3.29 36.48
C PRO A 110 -31.41 1.82 36.25
N SER A 111 -30.39 0.97 36.22
CA SER A 111 -30.46 -0.49 36.13
C SER A 111 -30.56 -1.19 37.50
N LEU A 112 -31.54 -2.08 37.63
CA LEU A 112 -31.47 -3.27 38.49
C LEU A 112 -30.69 -4.36 37.71
N GLY A 113 -30.09 -5.40 38.31
CA GLY A 113 -30.00 -5.83 39.71
C GLY A 113 -29.76 -7.34 39.72
N VAL A 114 -28.60 -7.81 40.20
CA VAL A 114 -28.14 -9.21 40.03
C VAL A 114 -28.03 -9.93 41.38
N PRO A 115 -28.66 -11.11 41.54
CA PRO A 115 -28.29 -12.11 42.54
C PRO A 115 -27.39 -13.21 41.94
N ALA A 116 -26.62 -13.90 42.77
CA ALA A 116 -25.74 -15.01 42.39
C ALA A 116 -26.02 -16.25 43.27
N GLY A 117 -25.65 -17.46 42.82
CA GLY A 117 -25.70 -18.64 43.70
C GLY A 117 -25.47 -20.02 43.07
N ARG A 118 -24.32 -20.62 43.41
CA ARG A 118 -24.07 -22.05 43.73
C ARG A 118 -24.22 -23.17 42.69
N ASP A 119 -23.06 -23.71 42.30
CA ASP A 119 -22.48 -25.00 42.75
C ASP A 119 -23.29 -26.32 42.72
N GLY A 120 -22.60 -27.38 42.23
CA GLY A 120 -23.01 -28.80 42.34
C GLY A 120 -23.74 -29.35 41.11
N GLY A 121 -23.57 -30.61 40.69
CA GLY A 121 -22.68 -31.67 41.19
C GLY A 121 -22.75 -32.91 40.28
N SER A 122 -21.73 -33.78 40.31
CA SER A 122 -21.61 -34.96 39.43
C SER A 122 -22.65 -36.06 39.70
N GLY A 123 -23.13 -36.75 38.65
CA GLY A 123 -23.91 -37.99 38.81
C GLY A 123 -24.20 -38.71 37.49
N SER A 124 -23.47 -39.77 37.19
CA SER A 124 -23.70 -40.63 36.01
C SER A 124 -24.46 -41.90 36.36
N ARG A 125 -25.44 -42.31 35.54
CA ARG A 125 -25.85 -43.72 35.39
C ARG A 125 -26.46 -43.99 34.02
N ARG A 126 -26.07 -45.13 33.45
CA ARG A 126 -26.89 -45.95 32.54
C ARG A 126 -27.70 -46.92 33.44
N ASP A 127 -28.68 -47.69 32.99
CA ASP A 127 -28.94 -48.18 31.63
C ASP A 127 -30.45 -48.49 31.41
N ASP A 128 -30.74 -49.35 30.44
CA ASP A 128 -31.98 -50.08 30.15
C ASP A 128 -33.06 -49.39 29.29
N GLY A 129 -33.39 -50.06 28.17
CA GLY A 129 -34.28 -49.55 27.13
C GLY A 129 -35.69 -50.14 27.14
N GLY A 130 -36.70 -49.27 27.16
CA GLY A 130 -38.13 -49.63 27.11
C GLY A 130 -38.84 -49.09 25.87
N LYS A 131 -38.99 -49.94 24.84
CA LYS A 131 -39.88 -49.84 23.65
C LYS A 131 -40.52 -48.46 23.32
N MET A 132 -40.01 -47.83 22.26
CA MET A 132 -40.65 -46.69 21.58
C MET A 132 -42.12 -46.94 21.21
N ARG A 133 -43.03 -46.05 21.63
CA ARG A 133 -44.28 -45.69 20.93
C ARG A 133 -44.81 -44.34 21.43
N GLY A 134 -44.57 -43.28 20.66
CA GLY A 134 -45.04 -41.92 20.94
C GLY A 134 -44.59 -40.98 19.84
N ALA A 135 -45.47 -40.08 19.39
CA ALA A 135 -45.20 -39.14 18.30
C ALA A 135 -44.95 -37.73 18.86
N ASP A 136 -43.87 -37.58 19.62
CA ASP A 136 -43.41 -36.34 20.26
C ASP A 136 -41.90 -36.52 20.57
N GLN A 137 -41.00 -35.55 20.43
CA GLN A 137 -41.11 -34.15 20.05
C GLN A 137 -40.08 -33.80 18.97
N LEU A 138 -40.30 -32.71 18.21
CA LEU A 138 -39.19 -32.03 17.56
C LEU A 138 -38.50 -31.15 18.61
N THR A 139 -37.38 -31.61 19.18
CA THR A 139 -36.70 -30.98 20.34
C THR A 139 -36.13 -29.58 20.08
N VAL A 140 -36.31 -29.02 18.88
CA VAL A 140 -35.88 -27.68 18.50
C VAL A 140 -37.08 -26.80 18.15
N HIS A 141 -37.18 -25.66 18.83
CA HIS A 141 -38.26 -24.69 18.62
C HIS A 141 -38.15 -24.01 17.25
N ILE A 142 -39.11 -24.29 16.36
CA ILE A 142 -39.22 -23.68 15.03
C ILE A 142 -40.33 -22.63 15.02
N SER A 143 -40.04 -21.44 14.50
CA SER A 143 -41.00 -20.35 14.32
C SER A 143 -41.10 -19.99 12.85
N LEU A 144 -42.31 -20.06 12.27
CA LEU A 144 -42.56 -19.70 10.87
C LEU A 144 -43.40 -18.42 10.81
N ARG A 145 -42.94 -17.42 10.05
CA ARG A 145 -43.58 -16.10 9.92
C ARG A 145 -44.15 -15.93 8.53
N ARG A 146 -45.47 -15.87 8.41
CA ARG A 146 -46.19 -15.76 7.13
C ARG A 146 -46.00 -14.41 6.43
N GLU A 147 -45.68 -13.36 7.19
CA GLU A 147 -45.47 -11.98 6.73
C GLU A 147 -44.00 -11.67 6.36
N HIS A 148 -43.10 -12.66 6.42
CA HIS A 148 -41.69 -12.48 6.10
C HIS A 148 -41.43 -12.71 4.60
N ALA A 149 -40.49 -11.95 4.01
CA ALA A 149 -40.18 -12.01 2.57
C ALA A 149 -39.57 -13.34 2.09
N GLU A 150 -39.15 -14.22 3.00
CA GLU A 150 -38.65 -15.57 2.72
C GLU A 150 -39.80 -16.59 2.76
N HIS A 151 -39.99 -17.39 1.71
CA HIS A 151 -41.07 -18.39 1.69
C HIS A 151 -40.97 -19.42 2.83
N LEU A 152 -42.12 -19.85 3.35
CA LEU A 152 -42.22 -20.77 4.50
C LEU A 152 -41.37 -22.06 4.41
N PRO A 153 -41.21 -22.74 3.24
CA PRO A 153 -40.34 -23.92 3.15
C PRO A 153 -38.87 -23.56 3.41
N GLN A 154 -38.41 -22.40 2.92
CA GLN A 154 -37.03 -21.95 3.10
C GLN A 154 -36.78 -21.54 4.56
N GLN A 155 -37.73 -20.87 5.22
CA GLN A 155 -37.65 -20.60 6.67
C GLN A 155 -37.50 -21.89 7.50
N LEU A 156 -38.21 -22.96 7.09
CA LEU A 156 -38.16 -24.27 7.73
C LEU A 156 -36.82 -24.98 7.47
N VAL A 157 -36.32 -24.95 6.23
CA VAL A 157 -34.98 -25.45 5.85
C VAL A 157 -33.88 -24.73 6.64
N THR A 158 -33.92 -23.39 6.70
CA THR A 158 -32.92 -22.56 7.40
C THR A 158 -32.86 -22.88 8.89
N GLN A 159 -34.01 -23.15 9.53
CA GLN A 159 -34.06 -23.50 10.95
C GLN A 159 -33.63 -24.96 11.22
N LEU A 160 -34.10 -25.92 10.43
CA LEU A 160 -33.67 -27.33 10.57
C LEU A 160 -32.17 -27.52 10.25
N ALA A 161 -31.66 -26.86 9.20
CA ALA A 161 -30.23 -26.87 8.90
C ALA A 161 -29.40 -26.25 10.03
N ARG A 162 -29.85 -25.11 10.59
CA ARG A 162 -29.18 -24.49 11.76
C ARG A 162 -29.18 -25.38 12.99
N ALA A 163 -30.23 -26.17 13.22
CA ALA A 163 -30.28 -27.14 14.32
C ALA A 163 -29.30 -28.31 14.11
N ILE A 164 -29.22 -28.84 12.88
CA ILE A 164 -28.27 -29.91 12.51
C ILE A 164 -26.81 -29.41 12.64
N TYR A 165 -26.48 -28.24 12.08
CA TYR A 165 -25.14 -27.63 12.19
C TYR A 165 -24.72 -27.18 13.60
N ARG A 166 -25.60 -27.32 14.60
CA ARG A 166 -25.34 -26.99 16.01
C ARG A 166 -25.44 -28.22 16.93
N ASP A 167 -25.49 -29.41 16.35
CA ASP A 167 -25.68 -30.69 17.04
C ASP A 167 -26.97 -30.75 17.91
N GLN A 168 -27.94 -29.86 17.66
CA GLN A 168 -29.25 -29.83 18.35
C GLN A 168 -30.22 -30.88 17.80
N LEU A 169 -29.97 -31.34 16.57
CA LEU A 169 -30.55 -32.55 15.99
C LEU A 169 -29.39 -33.47 15.61
N ALA A 170 -29.12 -34.47 16.44
CA ALA A 170 -27.95 -35.34 16.31
C ALA A 170 -28.02 -36.22 15.04
N PRO A 171 -26.88 -36.67 14.48
CA PRO A 171 -26.86 -37.68 13.42
C PRO A 171 -27.71 -38.91 13.73
N SER A 172 -28.38 -39.47 12.72
CA SER A 172 -29.40 -40.54 12.83
C SER A 172 -30.66 -40.19 13.65
N THR A 173 -30.86 -38.94 14.07
CA THR A 173 -32.15 -38.50 14.64
C THR A 173 -33.25 -38.58 13.58
N ARG A 174 -34.34 -39.28 13.88
CA ARG A 174 -35.52 -39.38 13.00
C ARG A 174 -36.32 -38.09 13.06
N LEU A 175 -36.55 -37.43 11.92
CA LEU A 175 -37.45 -36.29 11.85
C LEU A 175 -38.93 -36.74 11.87
N PRO A 176 -39.87 -35.92 12.37
CA PRO A 176 -41.29 -36.26 12.34
C PRO A 176 -41.81 -36.46 10.90
N SER A 177 -42.94 -37.13 10.72
CA SER A 177 -43.51 -37.32 9.38
C SER A 177 -43.95 -36.00 8.76
N THR A 178 -44.04 -35.93 7.43
CA THR A 178 -44.52 -34.72 6.73
C THR A 178 -45.97 -34.35 7.07
N ARG A 179 -46.76 -35.28 7.63
CA ARG A 179 -48.10 -35.01 8.16
C ARG A 179 -48.04 -34.44 9.59
N ASP A 180 -47.17 -34.98 10.43
CA ASP A 180 -47.13 -34.62 11.86
C ASP A 180 -46.41 -33.28 12.08
N LEU A 181 -45.30 -33.01 11.37
CA LEU A 181 -44.65 -31.69 11.43
C LEU A 181 -45.54 -30.58 10.83
N ALA A 182 -46.35 -30.90 9.82
CA ALA A 182 -47.32 -29.95 9.27
C ALA A 182 -48.44 -29.61 10.27
N ARG A 183 -48.92 -30.62 11.02
CA ARG A 183 -49.87 -30.43 12.13
C ARG A 183 -49.25 -29.60 13.26
N LEU A 184 -48.02 -29.92 13.66
CA LEU A 184 -47.29 -29.25 14.75
C LEU A 184 -47.02 -27.77 14.46
N LEU A 185 -46.68 -27.43 13.21
CA LEU A 185 -46.32 -26.05 12.82
C LEU A 185 -47.48 -25.23 12.23
N GLY A 186 -48.70 -25.80 12.14
CA GLY A 186 -49.86 -25.08 11.60
C GLY A 186 -49.71 -24.65 10.12
N VAL A 187 -49.10 -25.52 9.29
CA VAL A 187 -48.83 -25.26 7.87
C VAL A 187 -49.37 -26.36 6.96
N SER A 188 -49.48 -26.09 5.66
CA SER A 188 -49.87 -27.13 4.70
C SER A 188 -48.78 -28.20 4.56
N ARG A 189 -49.19 -29.44 4.29
CA ARG A 189 -48.27 -30.57 4.08
C ARG A 189 -47.23 -30.31 2.98
N GLY A 190 -47.60 -29.54 1.95
CA GLY A 190 -46.70 -29.15 0.86
C GLY A 190 -45.48 -28.35 1.34
N VAL A 191 -45.66 -27.42 2.29
CA VAL A 191 -44.54 -26.63 2.86
C VAL A 191 -43.49 -27.54 3.50
N VAL A 192 -43.93 -28.60 4.20
CA VAL A 192 -43.03 -29.55 4.86
C VAL A 192 -42.40 -30.51 3.85
N ILE A 193 -43.13 -30.95 2.82
CA ILE A 193 -42.59 -31.78 1.74
C ILE A 193 -41.44 -31.05 1.04
N SER A 194 -41.66 -29.82 0.56
CA SER A 194 -40.61 -29.05 -0.13
C SER A 194 -39.43 -28.68 0.78
N ALA A 195 -39.67 -28.48 2.09
CA ALA A 195 -38.57 -28.31 3.03
C ALA A 195 -37.74 -29.58 3.23
N TYR A 196 -38.36 -30.77 3.28
CA TYR A 196 -37.64 -32.04 3.39
C TYR A 196 -36.90 -32.38 2.08
N GLU A 197 -37.48 -32.09 0.92
CA GLU A 197 -36.83 -32.22 -0.39
C GLU A 197 -35.58 -31.32 -0.48
N LEU A 198 -35.65 -30.08 -0.01
CA LEU A 198 -34.51 -29.15 0.05
C LEU A 198 -33.45 -29.59 1.07
N LEU A 199 -33.82 -30.22 2.19
CA LEU A 199 -32.85 -30.78 3.15
C LEU A 199 -32.17 -32.05 2.61
N LEU A 200 -32.90 -32.89 1.87
CA LEU A 200 -32.36 -34.06 1.15
C LEU A 200 -31.37 -33.61 0.08
N ALA A 201 -31.73 -32.63 -0.74
CA ALA A 201 -30.87 -32.05 -1.78
C ALA A 201 -29.60 -31.38 -1.21
N LYS A 202 -29.68 -30.84 0.02
CA LYS A 202 -28.52 -30.31 0.77
C LYS A 202 -27.68 -31.40 1.45
N GLY A 203 -28.08 -32.68 1.38
CA GLY A 203 -27.39 -33.79 2.02
C GLY A 203 -27.42 -33.77 3.56
N LEU A 204 -28.28 -32.95 4.16
CA LEU A 204 -28.40 -32.79 5.63
C LEU A 204 -29.26 -33.88 6.26
N VAL A 205 -30.15 -34.49 5.48
CA VAL A 205 -30.99 -35.61 5.87
C VAL A 205 -30.96 -36.67 4.79
N GLU A 206 -31.39 -37.88 5.14
CA GLU A 206 -31.56 -39.02 4.25
C GLU A 206 -32.97 -39.61 4.40
N SER A 207 -33.50 -40.22 3.35
CA SER A 207 -34.81 -40.88 3.35
C SER A 207 -34.62 -42.39 3.31
N ARG A 208 -35.09 -43.10 4.33
CA ARG A 208 -35.05 -44.56 4.42
C ARG A 208 -36.43 -45.13 4.07
N PRO A 209 -36.59 -45.93 3.00
CA PRO A 209 -37.89 -46.50 2.61
C PRO A 209 -38.60 -47.21 3.76
N GLY A 210 -39.92 -46.96 3.89
CA GLY A 210 -40.76 -47.44 5.01
C GLY A 210 -40.45 -46.83 6.39
N SER A 211 -39.24 -46.31 6.59
CA SER A 211 -38.72 -45.87 7.90
C SER A 211 -38.76 -44.35 8.09
N GLY A 212 -38.75 -43.57 7.00
CA GLY A 212 -38.89 -42.10 7.03
C GLY A 212 -37.57 -41.35 6.93
N THR A 213 -37.57 -40.08 7.35
CA THR A 213 -36.45 -39.15 7.17
C THR A 213 -35.57 -39.06 8.42
N TYR A 214 -34.26 -39.13 8.25
CA TYR A 214 -33.26 -39.14 9.32
C TYR A 214 -32.18 -38.08 9.07
N VAL A 215 -31.66 -37.44 10.11
CA VAL A 215 -30.52 -36.52 10.01
C VAL A 215 -29.27 -37.28 9.61
N ARG A 216 -28.58 -36.82 8.56
CA ARG A 216 -27.34 -37.45 8.09
C ARG A 216 -26.18 -37.08 9.02
N GLN A 217 -25.16 -37.93 9.11
CA GLN A 217 -23.89 -37.52 9.70
C GLN A 217 -23.18 -36.52 8.78
N VAL A 218 -23.44 -35.23 8.99
CA VAL A 218 -22.70 -34.15 8.38
C VAL A 218 -21.33 -34.07 9.06
N GLN A 219 -20.24 -34.14 8.29
CA GLN A 219 -18.92 -33.83 8.83
C GLN A 219 -18.85 -32.34 9.11
N THR A 220 -19.03 -31.95 10.38
CA THR A 220 -18.85 -30.59 10.87
C THR A 220 -17.36 -30.28 11.02
N ASP A 221 -16.65 -30.35 9.90
CA ASP A 221 -15.25 -29.92 9.73
C ASP A 221 -15.16 -28.37 9.71
N ALA A 222 -15.99 -27.73 10.54
CA ALA A 222 -15.88 -26.34 10.89
C ALA A 222 -14.55 -26.18 11.66
N PRO A 223 -13.54 -25.49 11.10
CA PRO A 223 -12.30 -25.29 11.82
C PRO A 223 -12.65 -24.61 13.14
N ARG A 224 -12.30 -25.25 14.26
CA ARG A 224 -12.47 -24.66 15.58
C ARG A 224 -11.60 -23.42 15.62
N HIS A 225 -12.19 -22.28 15.27
CA HIS A 225 -11.58 -20.96 15.40
C HIS A 225 -11.33 -20.74 16.88
N ARG A 226 -10.17 -21.23 17.36
CA ARG A 226 -9.51 -20.77 18.57
C ARG A 226 -9.41 -19.27 18.38
N ARG A 227 -10.35 -18.55 18.99
CA ARG A 227 -10.44 -17.10 18.93
C ARG A 227 -9.29 -16.55 19.77
N ARG A 228 -8.07 -16.68 19.21
CA ARG A 228 -6.82 -16.18 19.77
C ARG A 228 -7.12 -14.74 20.12
N ALA A 229 -7.22 -14.47 21.42
CA ALA A 229 -7.51 -13.13 21.87
C ALA A 229 -6.48 -12.21 21.20
N PRO A 230 -6.89 -11.13 20.52
CA PRO A 230 -5.92 -10.14 20.07
C PRO A 230 -5.13 -9.75 21.31
N ALA A 231 -3.80 -9.82 21.23
CA ALA A 231 -2.95 -9.49 22.37
C ALA A 231 -3.39 -8.12 22.89
N ALA A 232 -3.75 -8.03 24.17
CA ALA A 232 -4.30 -6.82 24.74
C ALA A 232 -3.35 -5.67 24.39
N PRO A 233 -3.81 -4.60 23.71
CA PRO A 233 -2.92 -3.59 23.18
C PRO A 233 -2.15 -2.98 24.35
N THR A 234 -0.85 -3.24 24.41
CA THR A 234 0.03 -2.57 25.37
C THR A 234 -0.12 -1.08 25.10
N ARG A 235 -0.53 -0.35 26.13
CA ARG A 235 -0.89 1.07 25.99
C ARG A 235 0.37 1.88 25.72
N ARG A 236 0.73 1.98 24.43
CA ARG A 236 1.81 2.84 23.95
C ARG A 236 1.52 4.25 24.45
N VAL A 237 2.50 4.82 25.13
CA VAL A 237 2.47 6.19 25.67
C VAL A 237 3.07 7.15 24.65
N CYS A 238 4.01 6.66 23.83
CA CYS A 238 4.56 7.36 22.67
C CYS A 238 4.85 6.34 21.56
N ASP A 239 4.57 6.66 20.30
CA ASP A 239 4.87 5.76 19.17
C ASP A 239 5.78 6.44 18.14
N PHE A 240 7.08 6.12 18.15
CA PHE A 240 8.05 6.62 17.18
C PHE A 240 8.24 5.66 15.99
N THR A 241 7.34 4.69 15.79
CA THR A 241 7.31 3.88 14.55
C THR A 241 6.67 4.68 13.39
N PRO A 242 6.93 4.36 12.10
CA PRO A 242 6.38 5.11 10.97
C PRO A 242 4.84 5.16 10.95
N GLY A 243 4.29 6.34 11.26
CA GLY A 243 2.85 6.58 11.38
C GLY A 243 2.21 7.40 10.25
N PRO A 244 0.87 7.59 10.28
CA PRO A 244 0.15 8.44 9.33
C PRO A 244 0.52 9.92 9.52
N ALA A 245 0.26 10.80 8.54
CA ALA A 245 0.49 12.23 8.75
C ALA A 245 -0.33 12.80 9.94
N PRO A 246 0.17 13.84 10.64
CA PRO A 246 -0.51 14.45 11.79
C PRO A 246 -1.97 14.79 11.49
N THR A 247 -2.91 14.39 12.34
CA THR A 247 -4.34 14.74 12.17
C THR A 247 -4.65 16.21 12.48
N ARG A 248 -3.73 16.91 13.18
CA ARG A 248 -3.89 18.32 13.60
C ARG A 248 -4.19 19.21 12.40
N ALA A 249 -5.32 19.92 12.47
CA ALA A 249 -5.84 20.80 11.43
C ALA A 249 -5.98 20.15 10.03
N PHE A 250 -6.39 18.88 9.97
CA PHE A 250 -6.88 18.23 8.74
C PHE A 250 -7.98 19.09 8.07
N PRO A 251 -7.96 19.31 6.74
CA PRO A 251 -8.87 20.21 6.04
C PRO A 251 -10.27 19.59 5.82
N LEU A 252 -10.95 19.24 6.91
CA LEU A 252 -12.17 18.42 6.91
C LEU A 252 -13.31 19.02 6.07
N ALA A 253 -13.44 20.34 6.03
CA ALA A 253 -14.46 21.02 5.22
C ALA A 253 -14.22 20.80 3.72
N ALA A 254 -12.99 21.04 3.24
CA ALA A 254 -12.62 20.84 1.84
C ALA A 254 -12.65 19.36 1.43
N TRP A 255 -12.20 18.46 2.31
CA TRP A 255 -12.32 17.01 2.13
C TRP A 255 -13.79 16.58 1.95
N ARG A 256 -14.68 17.00 2.86
CA ARG A 256 -16.12 16.70 2.76
C ARG A 256 -16.79 17.33 1.54
N ALA A 257 -16.33 18.50 1.07
CA ALA A 257 -16.81 19.12 -0.15
C ALA A 257 -16.39 18.32 -1.40
N ALA A 258 -15.11 17.91 -1.48
CA ALA A 258 -14.59 17.12 -2.60
C ALA A 258 -15.25 15.74 -2.70
N TRP A 259 -15.43 15.04 -1.59
CA TRP A 259 -16.14 13.76 -1.57
C TRP A 259 -17.64 13.88 -1.85
N ARG A 260 -18.29 14.98 -1.45
CA ARG A 260 -19.69 15.26 -1.84
C ARG A 260 -19.80 15.47 -3.35
N GLU A 261 -18.93 16.29 -3.94
CA GLU A 261 -18.92 16.53 -5.39
C GLU A 261 -18.67 15.25 -6.19
N ALA A 262 -17.65 14.48 -5.80
CA ALA A 262 -17.33 13.20 -6.40
C ALA A 262 -18.45 12.15 -6.30
N SER A 263 -19.41 12.33 -5.39
CA SER A 263 -20.56 11.45 -5.22
C SER A 263 -21.79 11.86 -6.03
N TYR A 264 -21.82 13.05 -6.67
CA TYR A 264 -22.95 13.46 -7.51
C TYR A 264 -22.99 12.75 -8.87
N GLN A 265 -21.84 12.28 -9.36
CA GLN A 265 -21.76 11.48 -10.59
C GLN A 265 -21.64 10.00 -10.20
N PRO A 266 -22.65 9.15 -10.46
CA PRO A 266 -22.53 7.72 -10.20
C PRO A 266 -21.42 7.14 -11.11
N PRO A 267 -20.47 6.34 -10.57
CA PRO A 267 -19.33 5.84 -11.34
C PRO A 267 -19.72 4.62 -12.18
N LEU A 268 -20.64 4.82 -13.14
CA LEU A 268 -21.15 3.78 -14.04
C LEU A 268 -20.13 3.41 -15.13
N ASP A 269 -19.35 4.39 -15.58
CA ASP A 269 -18.21 4.18 -16.48
C ASP A 269 -17.07 3.41 -15.79
N GLN A 270 -16.39 2.53 -16.53
CA GLN A 270 -15.10 1.99 -16.08
C GLN A 270 -14.05 3.10 -15.88
N THR A 271 -13.11 2.90 -14.96
CA THR A 271 -11.92 3.75 -14.84
C THR A 271 -11.02 3.53 -16.06
N ALA A 272 -10.65 4.60 -16.78
CA ALA A 272 -9.62 4.51 -17.82
C ALA A 272 -8.32 3.91 -17.23
N PRO A 273 -7.59 3.02 -17.92
CA PRO A 273 -6.49 2.25 -17.31
C PRO A 273 -5.42 3.10 -16.61
N LEU A 274 -5.08 4.26 -17.18
CA LEU A 274 -4.06 5.16 -16.61
C LEU A 274 -4.58 6.03 -15.45
N GLY A 275 -5.87 5.99 -15.15
CA GLY A 275 -6.57 6.94 -14.29
C GLY A 275 -7.34 8.01 -15.06
N MET A 276 -8.25 8.69 -14.36
CA MET A 276 -9.13 9.72 -14.91
C MET A 276 -8.33 10.88 -15.52
N PRO A 277 -8.64 11.34 -16.75
CA PRO A 277 -7.92 12.45 -17.39
C PRO A 277 -7.83 13.69 -16.49
N THR A 278 -8.94 14.09 -15.88
CA THR A 278 -9.02 15.26 -14.98
C THR A 278 -8.19 15.13 -13.70
N LEU A 279 -7.82 13.91 -13.28
CA LEU A 279 -6.84 13.70 -12.22
C LEU A 279 -5.41 13.77 -12.79
N ARG A 280 -5.13 13.10 -13.91
CA ARG A 280 -3.81 13.13 -14.58
C ARG A 280 -3.38 14.57 -14.94
N GLU A 281 -4.30 15.37 -15.46
CA GLU A 281 -4.16 16.81 -15.70
C GLU A 281 -3.85 17.59 -14.41
N ALA A 282 -4.61 17.34 -13.34
CA ALA A 282 -4.42 18.02 -12.05
C ALA A 282 -3.08 17.66 -11.39
N ILE A 283 -2.59 16.42 -11.59
CA ILE A 283 -1.26 15.97 -11.16
C ILE A 283 -0.17 16.66 -12.01
N ALA A 284 -0.25 16.61 -13.33
CA ALA A 284 0.70 17.28 -14.21
C ALA A 284 0.81 18.80 -13.92
N ALA A 285 -0.34 19.46 -13.70
CA ALA A 285 -0.39 20.86 -13.32
C ALA A 285 0.12 21.12 -11.89
N HIS A 286 -0.05 20.19 -10.95
CA HIS A 286 0.56 20.27 -9.62
C HIS A 286 2.08 20.15 -9.71
N LEU A 287 2.61 19.13 -10.38
CA LEU A 287 4.06 18.88 -10.53
C LEU A 287 4.78 20.06 -11.19
N ARG A 288 4.16 20.67 -12.21
CA ARG A 288 4.66 21.90 -12.84
C ARG A 288 4.73 23.08 -11.86
N ARG A 289 3.77 23.22 -10.94
CA ARG A 289 3.73 24.29 -9.92
C ARG A 289 4.66 24.05 -8.72
N THR A 290 4.77 22.81 -8.24
CA THR A 290 5.48 22.50 -6.97
C THR A 290 6.92 22.03 -7.14
N ARG A 291 7.28 21.55 -8.35
CA ARG A 291 8.60 20.95 -8.63
C ARG A 291 9.24 21.45 -9.94
N GLY A 292 8.57 22.32 -10.69
CA GLY A 292 9.01 22.74 -12.03
C GLY A 292 8.95 21.62 -13.09
N ILE A 293 8.38 20.46 -12.78
CA ILE A 293 8.33 19.30 -13.67
C ILE A 293 7.21 19.53 -14.70
N ALA A 294 7.58 19.92 -15.91
CA ALA A 294 6.64 20.03 -17.02
C ALA A 294 6.40 18.65 -17.66
N VAL A 295 5.21 18.09 -17.46
CA VAL A 295 4.76 16.81 -18.04
C VAL A 295 3.37 16.95 -18.67
N ASP A 296 3.02 16.03 -19.56
CA ASP A 296 1.70 15.91 -20.13
C ASP A 296 0.87 14.85 -19.37
N ALA A 297 -0.45 14.93 -19.45
CA ALA A 297 -1.33 14.03 -18.70
C ALA A 297 -1.14 12.55 -19.11
N ASP A 298 -0.76 12.27 -20.36
CA ASP A 298 -0.58 10.89 -20.90
C ASP A 298 0.76 10.25 -20.51
N GLU A 299 1.61 10.96 -19.78
CA GLU A 299 2.81 10.44 -19.12
C GLU A 299 2.57 10.18 -17.63
N VAL A 300 1.40 10.58 -17.11
CA VAL A 300 0.98 10.34 -15.73
C VAL A 300 0.14 9.07 -15.64
N VAL A 301 0.45 8.20 -14.68
CA VAL A 301 -0.37 7.02 -14.33
C VAL A 301 -0.81 7.14 -12.87
N VAL A 302 -2.07 6.81 -12.56
CA VAL A 302 -2.61 6.76 -11.20
C VAL A 302 -2.56 5.33 -10.65
N ALA A 303 -2.09 5.15 -9.40
CA ALA A 303 -1.92 3.84 -8.78
C ALA A 303 -2.37 3.81 -7.30
N ALA A 304 -2.73 2.61 -6.82
CA ALA A 304 -3.13 2.32 -5.44
C ALA A 304 -1.91 2.20 -4.50
N GLY A 305 -1.18 3.31 -4.33
CA GLY A 305 -0.01 3.38 -3.45
C GLY A 305 1.31 2.94 -4.10
N LEU A 306 2.43 3.34 -3.50
CA LEU A 306 3.77 3.20 -4.09
C LEU A 306 4.17 1.76 -4.42
N ARG A 307 3.64 0.75 -3.71
CA ARG A 307 3.94 -0.66 -3.99
C ARG A 307 3.38 -1.11 -5.35
N GLN A 308 2.14 -0.74 -5.69
CA GLN A 308 1.58 -1.06 -7.01
C GLN A 308 2.25 -0.19 -8.09
N ALA A 309 2.51 1.09 -7.81
CA ALA A 309 3.21 1.99 -8.72
C ALA A 309 4.59 1.42 -9.12
N CYS A 310 5.40 0.99 -8.15
CA CYS A 310 6.68 0.34 -8.39
C CYS A 310 6.52 -0.97 -9.20
N TRP A 311 5.54 -1.81 -8.85
CA TRP A 311 5.34 -3.10 -9.54
C TRP A 311 4.96 -2.92 -11.02
N LEU A 312 4.00 -2.03 -11.31
CA LEU A 312 3.59 -1.67 -12.67
C LEU A 312 4.76 -1.14 -13.50
N LEU A 313 5.58 -0.27 -12.90
CA LEU A 313 6.76 0.29 -13.54
C LEU A 313 7.83 -0.78 -13.82
N PHE A 314 8.12 -1.67 -12.87
CA PHE A 314 9.14 -2.71 -13.03
C PHE A 314 8.71 -3.82 -13.99
N GLU A 315 7.42 -4.17 -14.08
CA GLU A 315 6.94 -5.05 -15.16
C GLU A 315 6.97 -4.34 -16.52
N ALA A 316 6.52 -3.09 -16.62
CA ALA A 316 6.56 -2.36 -17.90
C ALA A 316 7.99 -2.20 -18.44
N ILE A 317 8.97 -1.90 -17.57
CA ILE A 317 10.40 -1.91 -17.92
C ILE A 317 10.86 -3.33 -18.28
N GLY A 318 10.47 -4.34 -17.50
CA GLY A 318 10.83 -5.75 -17.69
C GLY A 318 10.17 -6.44 -18.88
N GLN A 319 9.24 -5.76 -19.56
CA GLN A 319 8.71 -6.11 -20.89
C GLN A 319 9.30 -5.24 -22.01
N ALA A 320 9.85 -4.06 -21.68
CA ALA A 320 10.47 -3.13 -22.63
C ALA A 320 11.97 -3.41 -22.87
N GLN A 321 12.63 -4.09 -21.94
CA GLN A 321 14.03 -4.51 -22.04
C GLN A 321 14.14 -6.02 -22.32
N SER A 322 15.04 -6.40 -23.22
CA SER A 322 15.34 -7.79 -23.62
C SER A 322 16.49 -8.43 -22.83
N MET A 323 16.90 -7.84 -21.70
CA MET A 323 18.07 -8.24 -20.91
C MET A 323 17.71 -8.53 -19.44
N GLY A 324 18.70 -8.95 -18.65
CA GLY A 324 18.49 -9.46 -17.29
C GLY A 324 17.75 -8.50 -16.35
N ARG A 325 16.74 -9.03 -15.66
CA ARG A 325 15.93 -8.34 -14.63
C ARG A 325 16.75 -8.11 -13.34
N ARG A 326 17.78 -7.26 -13.39
CA ARG A 326 18.56 -6.78 -12.23
C ARG A 326 18.22 -5.33 -11.87
N ILE A 327 17.92 -5.07 -10.61
CA ILE A 327 17.54 -3.74 -10.09
C ILE A 327 18.32 -3.42 -8.81
N ALA A 328 19.00 -2.28 -8.81
CA ALA A 328 19.68 -1.76 -7.63
C ALA A 328 18.73 -0.79 -6.90
N VAL A 329 18.57 -0.97 -5.59
CA VAL A 329 17.69 -0.14 -4.76
C VAL A 329 18.51 0.51 -3.66
N GLU A 330 18.40 1.83 -3.54
CA GLU A 330 19.04 2.62 -2.48
C GLU A 330 18.74 2.01 -1.10
N GLN A 331 19.76 1.88 -0.25
CA GLN A 331 19.62 1.44 1.14
C GLN A 331 20.35 2.40 2.10
N PRO A 332 19.74 2.71 3.26
CA PRO A 332 18.45 2.21 3.76
C PRO A 332 17.24 2.77 3.00
N ALA A 333 16.15 1.98 2.91
CA ALA A 333 14.91 2.39 2.25
C ALA A 333 13.64 1.73 2.81
N PRO A 334 12.45 2.30 2.59
CA PRO A 334 11.17 1.63 2.84
C PRO A 334 11.04 0.32 2.05
N ALA A 335 10.24 -0.63 2.55
CA ALA A 335 10.18 -1.97 1.96
C ALA A 335 9.48 -2.10 0.59
N TYR A 336 8.66 -1.11 0.17
CA TYR A 336 7.79 -1.26 -1.00
C TYR A 336 8.50 -1.43 -2.38
N PRO A 337 9.67 -0.82 -2.70
CA PRO A 337 10.30 -1.04 -4.00
C PRO A 337 10.94 -2.42 -4.07
N VAL A 338 11.63 -2.87 -3.01
CA VAL A 338 12.20 -4.22 -2.92
C VAL A 338 11.10 -5.30 -3.00
N LEU A 339 9.96 -5.09 -2.34
CA LEU A 339 8.82 -6.02 -2.40
C LEU A 339 8.12 -6.02 -3.78
N ALA A 340 8.05 -4.88 -4.45
CA ALA A 340 7.51 -4.78 -5.81
C ALA A 340 8.43 -5.43 -6.86
N ALA A 341 9.74 -5.19 -6.75
CA ALA A 341 10.75 -5.77 -7.62
C ALA A 341 10.80 -7.31 -7.49
N ARG A 342 10.82 -7.83 -6.24
CA ARG A 342 10.74 -9.28 -6.00
C ARG A 342 9.43 -9.89 -6.52
N GLN A 343 8.29 -9.19 -6.43
CA GLN A 343 7.03 -9.63 -7.05
C GLN A 343 7.11 -9.69 -8.59
N ALA A 344 7.78 -8.72 -9.22
CA ALA A 344 8.01 -8.68 -10.67
C ALA A 344 9.17 -9.59 -11.14
N GLY A 345 9.61 -10.55 -10.32
CA GLY A 345 10.68 -11.50 -10.68
C GLY A 345 12.07 -10.89 -10.90
N TRP A 346 12.35 -9.71 -10.32
CA TRP A 346 13.67 -9.07 -10.43
C TRP A 346 14.64 -9.56 -9.35
N THR A 347 15.89 -9.77 -9.75
CA THR A 347 17.03 -9.85 -8.83
C THR A 347 17.30 -8.46 -8.27
N VAL A 348 17.08 -8.27 -6.98
CA VAL A 348 17.32 -6.99 -6.29
C VAL A 348 18.72 -7.00 -5.69
N GLY A 349 19.49 -5.94 -5.94
CA GLY A 349 20.78 -5.67 -5.30
C GLY A 349 20.74 -4.38 -4.48
N ALA A 350 21.67 -4.26 -3.52
CA ALA A 350 21.88 -3.02 -2.78
C ALA A 350 22.51 -1.93 -3.66
N LEU A 351 21.99 -0.71 -3.58
CA LEU A 351 22.71 0.51 -3.92
C LEU A 351 23.00 1.26 -2.59
N PRO A 352 24.26 1.56 -2.25
CA PRO A 352 24.54 2.42 -1.09
C PRO A 352 23.91 3.80 -1.25
N GLU A 353 23.50 4.44 -0.15
CA GLU A 353 23.00 5.81 -0.18
C GLU A 353 23.97 6.75 -0.92
N ASN A 354 23.45 7.61 -1.80
CA ASN A 354 24.20 8.55 -2.64
C ASN A 354 25.13 7.92 -3.71
N ALA A 355 25.14 6.59 -3.88
CA ALA A 355 25.97 5.91 -4.89
C ALA A 355 25.30 5.86 -6.28
N VAL A 356 26.12 5.52 -7.29
CA VAL A 356 25.70 5.27 -8.68
C VAL A 356 26.09 3.82 -9.03
N PRO A 357 25.24 3.03 -9.71
CA PRO A 357 25.65 1.70 -10.15
C PRO A 357 26.78 1.79 -11.17
N GLU A 358 27.81 0.95 -11.06
CA GLU A 358 29.01 1.07 -11.91
C GLU A 358 28.72 0.76 -13.39
N HIS A 359 27.97 -0.33 -13.63
CA HIS A 359 27.82 -0.96 -14.94
C HIS A 359 26.38 -1.45 -15.17
N ARG A 360 25.95 -1.58 -16.43
CA ARG A 360 24.59 -2.08 -16.76
C ARG A 360 24.36 -3.53 -16.30
N ASP A 361 25.41 -4.35 -16.33
CA ASP A 361 25.29 -5.74 -15.89
C ASP A 361 25.11 -5.86 -14.37
N ALA A 362 25.51 -4.85 -13.59
CA ALA A 362 25.16 -4.77 -12.18
C ALA A 362 23.65 -4.49 -12.00
N ALA A 363 23.10 -3.53 -12.77
CA ALA A 363 21.68 -3.22 -12.76
C ALA A 363 21.16 -2.63 -14.08
N SER A 364 19.99 -3.12 -14.52
CA SER A 364 19.21 -2.53 -15.62
C SER A 364 18.26 -1.41 -15.15
N VAL A 365 18.03 -1.31 -13.83
CA VAL A 365 17.21 -0.28 -13.17
C VAL A 365 17.88 0.17 -11.87
N ALA A 366 17.91 1.47 -11.59
CA ALA A 366 18.32 2.04 -10.31
C ALA A 366 17.13 2.77 -9.64
N VAL A 367 16.91 2.56 -8.34
CA VAL A 367 15.84 3.19 -7.56
C VAL A 367 16.46 4.04 -6.45
N VAL A 368 16.09 5.33 -6.41
CA VAL A 368 16.69 6.35 -5.53
C VAL A 368 15.63 7.26 -4.90
N PHE A 369 15.99 7.95 -3.82
CA PHE A 369 15.11 8.86 -3.06
C PHE A 369 15.63 10.31 -3.12
N ALA A 370 15.70 10.89 -4.32
CA ALA A 370 16.61 12.02 -4.58
C ALA A 370 16.39 13.25 -3.70
N GLU A 371 15.15 13.51 -3.29
CA GLU A 371 14.75 14.66 -2.48
C GLU A 371 14.68 14.39 -0.96
N GLY A 372 14.92 13.16 -0.51
CA GLY A 372 14.72 12.77 0.88
C GLY A 372 14.80 11.26 1.10
N ASN A 373 15.99 10.71 1.39
CA ASN A 373 16.13 9.32 1.83
C ASN A 373 15.23 9.05 3.05
N HIS A 374 14.70 7.83 3.18
CA HIS A 374 14.05 7.38 4.41
C HIS A 374 14.73 6.12 4.95
N PRO A 375 15.35 6.16 6.16
CA PRO A 375 15.04 7.08 7.26
C PRO A 375 16.02 8.25 7.46
N PHE A 376 17.08 8.42 6.67
CA PHE A 376 18.16 9.37 6.99
C PHE A 376 17.82 10.85 6.66
N GLY A 377 16.90 11.11 5.74
CA GLY A 377 16.46 12.48 5.38
C GLY A 377 17.45 13.27 4.53
N THR A 378 18.46 12.59 3.95
CA THR A 378 19.49 13.15 3.06
C THR A 378 18.92 13.53 1.69
N VAL A 379 19.70 14.25 0.89
CA VAL A 379 19.29 14.79 -0.42
C VAL A 379 20.45 14.62 -1.38
N LEU A 380 20.20 14.04 -2.55
CA LEU A 380 21.24 13.89 -3.58
C LEU A 380 21.69 15.27 -4.09
N THR A 381 23.01 15.50 -4.11
CA THR A 381 23.63 16.71 -4.66
C THR A 381 23.39 16.83 -6.17
N LEU A 382 23.67 18.02 -6.73
CA LEU A 382 23.56 18.22 -8.18
C LEU A 382 24.50 17.26 -8.95
N ASP A 383 25.72 17.06 -8.48
CA ASP A 383 26.71 16.17 -9.12
C ASP A 383 26.28 14.71 -9.07
N GLN A 384 25.72 14.26 -7.94
CA GLN A 384 25.15 12.90 -7.80
C GLN A 384 23.96 12.70 -8.73
N ARG A 385 23.10 13.72 -8.87
CA ARG A 385 21.98 13.70 -9.82
C ARG A 385 22.45 13.60 -11.27
N HIS A 386 23.47 14.37 -11.66
CA HIS A 386 24.09 14.25 -12.98
C HIS A 386 24.71 12.85 -13.19
N ALA A 387 25.49 12.34 -12.24
CA ALA A 387 26.14 11.04 -12.36
C ALA A 387 25.14 9.87 -12.52
N LEU A 388 23.98 9.92 -11.85
CA LEU A 388 22.87 8.98 -12.04
C LEU A 388 22.18 9.11 -13.41
N VAL A 389 21.95 10.34 -13.88
CA VAL A 389 21.37 10.60 -15.20
C VAL A 389 22.32 10.14 -16.31
N ASP A 390 23.59 10.49 -16.23
CA ASP A 390 24.61 10.07 -17.18
C ASP A 390 24.80 8.54 -17.16
N TRP A 391 24.66 7.89 -16.00
CA TRP A 391 24.63 6.43 -15.92
C TRP A 391 23.44 5.86 -16.72
N ALA A 392 22.23 6.39 -16.55
CA ALA A 392 21.06 5.91 -17.27
C ALA A 392 21.20 6.12 -18.79
N VAL A 393 21.79 7.25 -19.21
CA VAL A 393 22.08 7.54 -20.62
C VAL A 393 23.18 6.62 -21.18
N ARG A 394 24.35 6.53 -20.53
CA ARG A 394 25.48 5.70 -20.98
C ARG A 394 25.14 4.22 -21.05
N THR A 395 24.37 3.72 -20.08
CA THR A 395 24.02 2.29 -20.01
C THR A 395 22.76 1.95 -20.79
N GLY A 396 21.80 2.86 -20.92
CA GLY A 396 20.44 2.56 -21.35
C GLY A 396 19.60 1.80 -20.30
N GLY A 397 20.06 1.76 -19.04
CA GLY A 397 19.24 1.38 -17.88
C GLY A 397 18.18 2.45 -17.56
N TYR A 398 17.25 2.14 -16.67
CA TYR A 398 16.28 3.12 -16.17
C TYR A 398 16.66 3.64 -14.78
N LEU A 399 16.40 4.91 -14.52
CA LEU A 399 16.48 5.52 -13.20
C LEU A 399 15.07 5.81 -12.69
N VAL A 400 14.80 5.49 -11.42
CA VAL A 400 13.48 5.63 -10.79
C VAL A 400 13.62 6.48 -9.54
N ASP A 401 13.16 7.73 -9.62
CA ASP A 401 13.13 8.67 -8.50
C ASP A 401 11.83 8.48 -7.69
N ILE A 402 11.93 8.19 -6.40
CA ILE A 402 10.78 8.02 -5.52
C ILE A 402 10.67 9.21 -4.55
N SER A 403 9.60 10.00 -4.69
CA SER A 403 9.38 11.19 -3.84
C SER A 403 7.95 11.29 -3.27
N THR A 404 7.87 11.51 -1.96
CA THR A 404 6.62 11.70 -1.21
C THR A 404 6.36 13.18 -0.90
N GLU A 405 5.13 13.54 -0.54
CA GLU A 405 4.81 14.88 -0.02
C GLU A 405 5.59 15.25 1.26
N GLN A 406 6.16 14.28 1.97
CA GLN A 406 6.96 14.51 3.18
C GLN A 406 8.45 14.75 2.85
N ALA A 407 8.96 14.23 1.72
CA ALA A 407 10.32 14.48 1.25
C ALA A 407 10.54 15.92 0.77
N SER A 408 9.50 16.60 0.25
CA SER A 408 9.61 18.00 -0.19
C SER A 408 9.77 19.02 0.96
N SER A 409 9.65 18.58 2.22
CA SER A 409 9.52 19.43 3.40
C SER A 409 10.86 19.79 4.07
N GLY A 410 11.56 20.79 3.54
CA GLY A 410 12.72 21.42 4.17
C GLY A 410 13.17 22.68 3.45
N ASP A 411 13.94 23.52 4.13
CA ASP A 411 14.38 24.83 3.63
C ASP A 411 15.46 24.71 2.55
N GLY A 412 15.51 25.71 1.67
CA GLY A 412 16.41 25.77 0.50
C GLY A 412 15.69 25.77 -0.84
N LEU A 413 16.40 26.19 -1.90
CA LEU A 413 15.88 26.12 -3.27
C LEU A 413 15.71 24.64 -3.69
N PRO A 414 14.61 24.26 -4.36
CA PRO A 414 14.43 22.90 -4.85
C PRO A 414 15.46 22.59 -5.94
N LEU A 415 16.28 21.54 -5.72
CA LEU A 415 17.18 21.03 -6.75
C LEU A 415 16.38 20.48 -7.95
N PRO A 416 16.89 20.59 -9.19
CA PRO A 416 16.24 20.02 -10.37
C PRO A 416 15.93 18.53 -10.19
N ALA A 417 14.68 18.13 -10.44
CA ALA A 417 14.26 16.73 -10.42
C ALA A 417 15.04 15.93 -11.47
N LEU A 418 15.36 14.66 -11.15
CA LEU A 418 16.10 13.76 -12.06
C LEU A 418 15.43 13.66 -13.45
N PHE A 419 14.09 13.63 -13.47
CA PHE A 419 13.28 13.61 -14.69
C PHE A 419 13.50 14.84 -15.59
N SER A 420 13.70 16.03 -15.00
CA SER A 420 13.95 17.27 -15.73
C SER A 420 15.39 17.32 -16.27
N LEU A 421 16.37 16.81 -15.52
CA LEU A 421 17.78 16.77 -15.93
C LEU A 421 18.01 15.82 -17.12
N ALA A 422 17.35 14.66 -17.13
CA ALA A 422 17.55 13.63 -18.16
C ALA A 422 16.83 13.88 -19.50
N GLY A 423 16.28 15.07 -19.72
CA GLY A 423 15.55 15.37 -20.96
C GLY A 423 14.39 14.40 -21.23
N ARG A 424 13.72 13.93 -20.17
CA ARG A 424 12.63 12.91 -20.20
C ARG A 424 13.03 11.48 -20.61
N GLN A 425 14.31 11.21 -20.91
CA GLN A 425 14.75 9.89 -21.37
C GLN A 425 15.18 9.01 -20.19
N ARG A 426 14.75 7.74 -20.20
CA ARG A 426 15.13 6.68 -19.22
C ARG A 426 14.92 6.97 -17.73
N VAL A 427 14.43 8.14 -17.35
CA VAL A 427 13.99 8.44 -15.97
C VAL A 427 12.49 8.27 -15.86
N ALA A 428 12.06 7.53 -14.84
CA ALA A 428 10.69 7.52 -14.36
C ALA A 428 10.65 8.08 -12.92
N MET A 429 9.48 8.54 -12.50
CA MET A 429 9.23 9.02 -11.15
C MET A 429 8.06 8.25 -10.55
N ALA A 430 8.16 7.84 -9.29
CA ALA A 430 7.02 7.39 -8.49
C ALA A 430 6.80 8.34 -7.32
N GLY A 431 5.55 8.66 -7.00
CA GLY A 431 5.27 9.56 -5.89
C GLY A 431 3.87 9.43 -5.32
N THR A 432 3.60 10.21 -4.26
CA THR A 432 2.33 10.21 -3.54
C THR A 432 1.66 11.57 -3.50
N ILE A 433 0.34 11.54 -3.29
CA ILE A 433 -0.58 12.67 -3.26
C ILE A 433 -1.52 12.45 -2.07
N GLY A 434 -1.63 13.43 -1.18
CA GLY A 434 -2.47 13.33 0.03
C GLY A 434 -1.94 12.43 1.14
N ASP A 435 -0.67 11.99 1.08
CA ASP A 435 0.02 11.47 2.26
C ASP A 435 0.02 12.50 3.40
N SER A 436 -0.02 13.79 3.06
CA SER A 436 -0.21 14.94 3.97
C SER A 436 -1.63 15.07 4.56
N LEU A 437 -2.60 14.27 4.09
CA LEU A 437 -3.96 14.19 4.62
C LEU A 437 -4.14 12.97 5.54
N ALA A 438 -4.11 11.76 4.98
CA ALA A 438 -4.24 10.50 5.69
C ALA A 438 -3.87 9.32 4.76
N PRO A 439 -3.18 8.27 5.24
CA PRO A 439 -2.95 7.06 4.45
C PRO A 439 -4.24 6.25 4.17
N PRO A 440 -4.31 5.53 3.04
CA PRO A 440 -3.37 5.60 1.92
C PRO A 440 -3.60 6.85 1.07
N GLY A 441 -2.54 7.63 0.84
CA GLY A 441 -2.52 8.62 -0.24
C GLY A 441 -2.60 7.91 -1.61
N LEU A 442 -3.03 8.64 -2.64
CA LEU A 442 -2.92 8.13 -4.00
C LEU A 442 -1.46 8.13 -4.43
N ALA A 443 -1.04 7.11 -5.17
CA ALA A 443 0.24 7.15 -5.86
C ALA A 443 0.05 7.57 -7.31
N TYR A 444 1.12 8.12 -7.88
CA TYR A 444 1.25 8.36 -9.31
C TYR A 444 2.61 7.87 -9.79
N LEU A 445 2.68 7.59 -11.09
CA LEU A 445 3.92 7.53 -11.86
C LEU A 445 3.99 8.73 -12.80
N VAL A 446 5.18 9.21 -13.07
CA VAL A 446 5.53 9.89 -14.33
C VAL A 446 6.44 8.95 -15.09
N VAL A 447 6.09 8.59 -16.33
CA VAL A 447 6.85 7.62 -17.13
C VAL A 447 7.23 8.16 -18.51
N PRO A 448 8.35 7.72 -19.08
CA PRO A 448 8.62 7.84 -20.51
C PRO A 448 7.47 7.23 -21.33
N ARG A 449 7.07 7.92 -22.41
CA ARG A 449 5.86 7.62 -23.19
C ARG A 449 5.82 6.19 -23.76
N GLU A 450 6.97 5.54 -23.95
CA GLU A 450 7.05 4.14 -24.40
C GLU A 450 6.58 3.11 -23.36
N LEU A 451 6.50 3.48 -22.08
CA LEU A 451 6.01 2.62 -20.99
C LEU A 451 4.49 2.74 -20.79
N THR A 452 3.88 3.88 -21.10
CA THR A 452 2.44 4.13 -20.91
C THR A 452 1.55 3.01 -21.48
N PRO A 453 1.73 2.51 -22.72
CA PRO A 453 0.88 1.45 -23.27
C PRO A 453 1.04 0.10 -22.55
N ARG A 454 2.25 -0.19 -22.03
CA ARG A 454 2.53 -1.43 -21.29
C ARG A 454 1.87 -1.41 -19.92
N ILE A 455 1.93 -0.26 -19.24
CA ILE A 455 1.25 -0.05 -17.96
C ILE A 455 -0.27 -0.07 -18.15
N ALA A 456 -0.80 0.49 -19.24
CA ALA A 456 -2.22 0.38 -19.58
C ALA A 456 -2.67 -1.08 -19.80
N GLY A 457 -1.83 -1.93 -20.39
CA GLY A 457 -2.07 -3.37 -20.52
C GLY A 457 -2.06 -4.09 -19.17
N LEU A 458 -1.01 -3.87 -18.36
CA LEU A 458 -0.88 -4.45 -17.01
C LEU A 458 -2.06 -4.07 -16.09
N ILE A 459 -2.56 -2.83 -16.17
CA ILE A 459 -3.76 -2.39 -15.45
C ILE A 459 -5.03 -2.92 -16.12
N GLY A 460 -5.01 -3.24 -17.41
CA GLY A 460 -6.08 -3.94 -18.11
C GLY A 460 -6.44 -5.26 -17.42
N ASP A 461 -5.41 -6.03 -17.09
CA ASP A 461 -5.50 -7.37 -16.47
C ASP A 461 -5.58 -7.35 -14.93
N ASP A 462 -5.40 -6.18 -14.27
CA ASP A 462 -5.41 -6.01 -12.81
C ASP A 462 -6.66 -5.26 -12.30
N ASP A 463 -7.47 -5.90 -11.45
CA ASP A 463 -8.61 -5.28 -10.76
C ASP A 463 -8.21 -4.23 -9.71
N GLY A 464 -6.92 -4.11 -9.37
CA GLY A 464 -6.34 -3.14 -8.42
C GLY A 464 -6.44 -1.66 -8.80
N ARG A 465 -7.42 -1.25 -9.61
CA ARG A 465 -7.64 0.14 -10.06
C ARG A 465 -8.15 1.03 -8.93
N VAL A 466 -7.67 2.28 -8.86
CA VAL A 466 -8.21 3.29 -7.93
C VAL A 466 -9.64 3.69 -8.36
N ALA A 467 -10.59 3.65 -7.43
CA ALA A 467 -12.00 4.00 -7.68
C ALA A 467 -12.18 5.45 -8.19
N ARG A 468 -13.10 5.64 -9.16
CA ARG A 468 -13.36 6.95 -9.80
C ARG A 468 -13.77 8.04 -8.81
N THR A 469 -14.56 7.73 -7.80
CA THR A 469 -14.97 8.68 -6.75
C THR A 469 -13.77 9.22 -5.96
N THR A 470 -12.84 8.35 -5.58
CA THR A 470 -11.56 8.74 -4.97
C THR A 470 -10.77 9.65 -5.91
N GLN A 471 -10.63 9.26 -7.19
CA GLN A 471 -9.87 10.04 -8.16
C GLN A 471 -10.47 11.43 -8.40
N ALA A 472 -11.80 11.54 -8.51
CA ALA A 472 -12.49 12.82 -8.68
C ALA A 472 -12.33 13.73 -7.45
N ALA A 473 -12.46 13.20 -6.24
CA ALA A 473 -12.24 13.95 -5.01
C ALA A 473 -10.79 14.48 -4.92
N TYR A 474 -9.80 13.63 -5.24
CA TYR A 474 -8.40 14.03 -5.28
C TYR A 474 -8.08 15.04 -6.38
N ALA A 475 -8.68 14.91 -7.57
CA ALA A 475 -8.53 15.88 -8.67
C ALA A 475 -9.01 17.27 -8.22
N ARG A 476 -10.14 17.34 -7.51
CA ARG A 476 -10.61 18.59 -6.90
C ARG A 476 -9.63 19.11 -5.83
N LEU A 477 -9.17 18.28 -4.90
CA LEU A 477 -8.22 18.71 -3.84
C LEU A 477 -6.87 19.23 -4.39
N LEU A 478 -6.47 18.78 -5.58
CA LEU A 478 -5.33 19.31 -6.34
C LEU A 478 -5.62 20.64 -7.05
N ARG A 479 -6.82 20.79 -7.66
CA ARG A 479 -7.26 22.04 -8.33
C ARG A 479 -7.50 23.16 -7.32
N ASP A 480 -8.22 22.88 -6.24
CA ASP A 480 -8.53 23.80 -5.13
C ASP A 480 -7.27 24.14 -4.29
N GLY A 481 -6.09 23.58 -4.64
CA GLY A 481 -4.82 23.86 -3.97
C GLY A 481 -4.69 23.34 -2.53
N VAL A 482 -5.68 22.59 -2.04
CA VAL A 482 -5.80 22.16 -0.63
C VAL A 482 -4.58 21.35 -0.19
N LEU A 483 -4.09 20.45 -1.07
CA LEU A 483 -2.92 19.63 -0.79
C LEU A 483 -1.62 20.46 -0.70
N VAL A 484 -1.47 21.50 -1.53
CA VAL A 484 -0.28 22.37 -1.49
C VAL A 484 -0.22 23.10 -0.15
N HIS A 485 -1.32 23.75 0.24
CA HIS A 485 -1.42 24.44 1.54
C HIS A 485 -1.21 23.48 2.72
N ARG A 486 -1.69 22.23 2.61
CA ARG A 486 -1.50 21.20 3.63
C ARG A 486 -0.04 20.76 3.74
N ALA A 487 0.61 20.46 2.62
CA ALA A 487 2.02 20.08 2.57
C ALA A 487 2.93 21.19 3.12
N THR A 488 2.73 22.46 2.71
CA THR A 488 3.48 23.60 3.27
C THR A 488 3.32 23.73 4.79
N ARG A 489 2.11 23.49 5.33
CA ARG A 489 1.87 23.54 6.78
C ARG A 489 2.53 22.37 7.52
N ILE A 490 2.48 21.16 6.97
CA ILE A 490 3.15 19.99 7.54
C ILE A 490 4.68 20.15 7.48
N GLY A 491 5.21 20.72 6.39
CA GLY A 491 6.64 20.92 6.24
C GLY A 491 7.23 21.85 7.29
N ARG A 492 6.54 22.94 7.63
CA ARG A 492 6.93 23.82 8.76
C ARG A 492 6.95 23.07 10.09
N LEU A 493 5.91 22.30 10.39
CA LEU A 493 5.84 21.45 11.59
C LEU A 493 6.98 20.42 11.64
N PHE A 494 7.39 19.87 10.49
CA PHE A 494 8.53 18.96 10.42
C PHE A 494 9.88 19.68 10.59
N THR A 495 10.06 20.89 10.06
CA THR A 495 11.23 21.74 10.38
C THR A 495 11.30 22.04 11.87
N GLU A 496 10.22 22.57 12.46
CA GLU A 496 10.12 22.86 13.91
C GLU A 496 10.48 21.64 14.77
N ARG A 497 10.05 20.44 14.36
CA ARG A 497 10.33 19.20 15.08
C ARG A 497 11.73 18.63 14.84
N ARG A 498 12.32 18.80 13.65
CA ARG A 498 13.73 18.46 13.41
C ARG A 498 14.63 19.23 14.36
N GLU A 499 14.39 20.53 14.53
CA GLU A 499 15.20 21.35 15.45
C GLU A 499 14.95 20.99 16.92
N GLN A 500 13.70 20.73 17.33
CA GLN A 500 13.40 20.24 18.68
C GLN A 500 14.07 18.89 18.99
N VAL A 501 14.08 17.95 18.05
CA VAL A 501 14.70 16.63 18.22
C VAL A 501 16.23 16.75 18.20
N ARG A 502 16.80 17.57 17.31
CA ARG A 502 18.24 17.83 17.25
C ARG A 502 18.75 18.45 18.55
N ALA A 503 18.15 19.56 19.00
CA ALA A 503 18.53 20.25 20.23
C ALA A 503 18.25 19.46 21.52
N ALA A 504 17.40 18.42 21.48
CA ALA A 504 17.16 17.56 22.62
C ALA A 504 18.05 16.31 22.66
N LEU A 505 18.62 15.89 21.53
CA LEU A 505 19.55 14.76 21.46
C LEU A 505 21.03 15.20 21.50
N ASP A 506 21.33 16.46 21.19
CA ASP A 506 22.69 17.02 21.26
C ASP A 506 23.04 17.49 22.70
N PRO A 507 24.17 17.09 23.31
CA PRO A 507 25.11 16.05 22.86
C PRO A 507 24.65 14.62 23.21
N VAL A 508 25.05 13.65 22.38
CA VAL A 508 24.98 12.21 22.69
C VAL A 508 26.31 11.67 23.22
N PRO A 509 26.29 10.66 24.11
CA PRO A 509 27.50 9.97 24.54
C PRO A 509 28.06 9.04 23.44
N HIS A 510 29.38 8.86 23.44
CA HIS A 510 30.03 7.82 22.64
C HIS A 510 29.51 6.42 23.07
N PRO A 511 29.27 5.45 22.17
CA PRO A 511 29.55 5.45 20.73
C PRO A 511 28.39 5.96 19.82
N VAL A 512 27.36 6.58 20.39
CA VAL A 512 26.14 6.95 19.67
C VAL A 512 26.39 8.11 18.70
N ARG A 513 25.74 8.09 17.54
CA ARG A 513 25.70 9.22 16.58
C ARG A 513 24.26 9.50 16.16
N VAL A 514 23.91 10.77 15.96
CA VAL A 514 22.57 11.17 15.51
C VAL A 514 22.62 11.61 14.05
N MET A 515 21.78 11.01 13.20
CA MET A 515 21.53 11.45 11.83
C MET A 515 20.14 12.07 11.74
N ILE A 516 20.09 13.36 11.38
CA ILE A 516 18.85 14.10 11.09
C ILE A 516 19.12 14.95 9.86
N GLY A 517 18.79 14.43 8.67
CA GLY A 517 18.92 15.15 7.42
C GLY A 517 18.03 16.41 7.34
N PRO A 518 18.20 17.27 6.33
CA PRO A 518 17.46 18.52 6.17
C PRO A 518 15.96 18.32 5.87
N ARG A 519 15.53 17.10 5.52
CA ARG A 519 14.19 16.79 5.02
C ARG A 519 13.61 15.54 5.69
N GLY A 520 12.33 15.28 5.42
CA GLY A 520 11.59 14.19 6.07
C GLY A 520 11.28 14.48 7.54
N SER A 521 10.88 13.44 8.28
CA SER A 521 10.29 13.55 9.62
C SER A 521 10.75 12.45 10.59
N THR A 522 11.98 11.99 10.35
CA THR A 522 12.70 10.92 11.07
C THR A 522 14.03 11.44 11.62
N ALA A 523 14.44 10.91 12.76
CA ALA A 523 15.81 10.95 13.24
C ALA A 523 16.32 9.51 13.36
N THR A 524 17.60 9.26 13.08
CA THR A 524 18.20 7.94 13.28
C THR A 524 19.36 8.03 14.27
N LEU A 525 19.29 7.21 15.33
CA LEU A 525 20.41 6.96 16.23
C LEU A 525 21.21 5.79 15.67
N LEU A 526 22.49 5.98 15.36
CA LEU A 526 23.44 4.91 15.07
C LEU A 526 24.18 4.54 16.37
N LEU A 527 24.20 3.25 16.69
CA LEU A 527 24.84 2.68 17.89
C LEU A 527 25.07 1.17 17.69
N PRO A 528 25.97 0.51 18.44
CA PRO A 528 26.16 -0.94 18.40
C PRO A 528 24.85 -1.74 18.40
N ARG A 529 24.80 -2.84 17.64
CA ARG A 529 23.56 -3.61 17.38
C ARG A 529 22.95 -4.18 18.66
N GLU A 530 23.78 -4.47 19.63
CA GLU A 530 23.48 -4.98 20.96
C GLU A 530 22.78 -3.89 21.79
N LEU A 531 23.35 -2.67 21.80
CA LEU A 531 22.76 -1.50 22.46
C LEU A 531 21.45 -1.07 21.79
N ALA A 532 21.38 -1.11 20.45
CA ALA A 532 20.14 -0.87 19.73
C ALA A 532 19.04 -1.88 20.13
N THR A 533 19.39 -3.17 20.21
CA THR A 533 18.44 -4.22 20.62
C THR A 533 17.97 -4.03 22.07
N ALA A 534 18.88 -3.73 22.99
CA ALA A 534 18.56 -3.44 24.39
C ALA A 534 17.66 -2.20 24.53
N MET A 535 17.98 -1.12 23.81
CA MET A 535 17.22 0.14 23.83
C MET A 535 15.81 -0.02 23.28
N VAL A 536 15.61 -0.79 22.19
CA VAL A 536 14.27 -1.14 21.69
C VAL A 536 13.46 -1.87 22.76
N ALA A 537 14.05 -2.86 23.43
CA ALA A 537 13.37 -3.64 24.47
C ALA A 537 13.01 -2.79 25.71
N GLN A 538 13.95 -1.97 26.19
CA GLN A 538 13.74 -1.12 27.37
C GLN A 538 12.73 0.00 27.12
N LEU A 539 12.79 0.66 25.96
CA LEU A 539 11.79 1.67 25.59
C LEU A 539 10.40 1.04 25.44
N ALA A 540 10.29 -0.16 24.85
CA ALA A 540 9.01 -0.87 24.77
C ALA A 540 8.43 -1.21 26.15
N GLY A 541 9.29 -1.54 27.14
CA GLY A 541 8.90 -1.72 28.54
C GLY A 541 8.38 -0.43 29.21
N LEU A 542 8.85 0.74 28.77
CA LEU A 542 8.37 2.07 29.17
C LEU A 542 7.15 2.54 28.35
N GLY A 543 6.62 1.71 27.45
CA GLY A 543 5.50 2.07 26.57
C GLY A 543 5.89 3.01 25.42
N VAL A 544 7.18 3.18 25.12
CA VAL A 544 7.71 3.97 24.01
C VAL A 544 8.10 3.02 22.87
N ALA A 545 7.33 3.02 21.78
CA ALA A 545 7.67 2.20 20.62
C ALA A 545 8.65 2.94 19.69
N VAL A 546 9.57 2.21 19.08
CA VAL A 546 10.60 2.68 18.13
C VAL A 546 10.84 1.60 17.06
N THR A 547 11.45 1.95 15.93
CA THR A 547 11.72 1.01 14.81
C THR A 547 13.21 0.72 14.70
N SER A 548 13.60 -0.53 14.40
CA SER A 548 15.01 -0.88 14.17
C SER A 548 15.46 -0.37 12.79
N LEU A 549 16.69 0.15 12.69
CA LEU A 549 17.25 0.56 11.40
C LEU A 549 17.35 -0.60 10.40
N SER A 550 17.54 -1.84 10.89
CA SER A 550 17.55 -3.05 10.06
C SER A 550 16.21 -3.32 9.35
N GLU A 551 15.11 -2.70 9.76
CA GLU A 551 13.83 -2.76 9.04
C GLU A 551 13.83 -1.95 7.73
N PHE A 552 14.88 -1.18 7.45
CA PHE A 552 15.11 -0.45 6.20
C PHE A 552 16.23 -1.06 5.33
N TYR A 553 16.89 -2.12 5.80
CA TYR A 553 17.80 -2.95 5.02
C TYR A 553 17.05 -4.20 4.57
N ARG A 554 16.53 -4.17 3.34
CA ARG A 554 15.56 -5.15 2.81
C ARG A 554 16.13 -6.04 1.71
N VAL A 555 17.26 -5.67 1.11
CA VAL A 555 18.03 -6.57 0.25
C VAL A 555 18.81 -7.53 1.14
N ASP A 556 19.71 -6.97 1.96
CA ASP A 556 20.70 -7.68 2.78
C ASP A 556 20.63 -7.21 4.26
N PRO A 557 19.69 -7.75 5.07
CA PRO A 557 19.47 -7.27 6.45
C PRO A 557 20.66 -7.52 7.39
N ALA A 558 21.55 -8.45 7.03
CA ALA A 558 22.75 -8.78 7.79
C ALA A 558 23.74 -7.60 7.86
N ASP A 559 23.81 -6.79 6.79
CA ASP A 559 24.78 -5.71 6.61
C ASP A 559 24.31 -4.38 7.22
N SER A 560 23.10 -4.35 7.78
CA SER A 560 22.57 -3.17 8.49
C SER A 560 23.52 -2.74 9.61
N PRO A 561 23.95 -1.46 9.68
CA PRO A 561 24.53 -0.93 10.91
C PRO A 561 23.50 -1.05 12.05
N GLY A 562 23.99 -1.10 13.29
CA GLY A 562 23.12 -0.99 14.46
C GLY A 562 22.50 0.41 14.51
N GLY A 563 21.19 0.49 14.73
CA GLY A 563 20.50 1.77 14.73
C GLY A 563 19.03 1.69 15.10
N ILE A 564 18.48 2.83 15.51
CA ILE A 564 17.06 3.02 15.84
C ILE A 564 16.54 4.24 15.10
N VAL A 565 15.38 4.09 14.47
CA VAL A 565 14.66 5.14 13.75
C VAL A 565 13.53 5.70 14.60
N LEU A 566 13.46 7.02 14.64
CA LEU A 566 12.56 7.82 15.47
C LEU A 566 11.65 8.67 14.56
N ALA A 567 10.48 8.15 14.20
CA ALA A 567 9.51 8.80 13.30
C ALA A 567 8.65 9.87 14.00
N PHE A 568 9.29 10.92 14.50
CA PHE A 568 8.66 12.01 15.26
C PHE A 568 7.58 12.80 14.49
N GLY A 569 7.57 12.72 13.16
CA GLY A 569 6.71 13.53 12.29
C GLY A 569 5.25 13.56 12.70
N HIS A 570 4.69 12.41 13.03
CA HIS A 570 3.24 12.24 13.24
C HIS A 570 2.72 12.53 14.65
N LEU A 571 3.60 12.47 15.65
CA LEU A 571 3.27 12.48 17.07
C LEU A 571 2.50 13.74 17.55
N PRO A 572 1.70 13.67 18.62
CA PRO A 572 1.37 14.85 19.42
C PRO A 572 2.60 15.48 20.10
N ASP A 573 2.53 16.78 20.40
CA ASP A 573 3.65 17.51 21.00
C ASP A 573 4.04 16.98 22.40
N GLU A 574 3.11 16.34 23.10
CA GLU A 574 3.33 15.73 24.42
C GLU A 574 4.03 14.37 24.33
N GLU A 575 3.60 13.51 23.40
CA GLU A 575 4.26 12.22 23.12
C GLU A 575 5.69 12.43 22.62
N LEU A 576 5.90 13.42 21.75
CA LEU A 576 7.22 13.80 21.27
C LEU A 576 8.16 14.14 22.44
N ARG A 577 7.75 15.05 23.33
CA ARG A 577 8.53 15.41 24.53
C ARG A 577 8.74 14.22 25.46
N CYS A 578 7.73 13.36 25.62
CA CYS A 578 7.79 12.26 26.57
C CYS A 578 8.74 11.15 26.11
N GLY A 579 8.66 10.72 24.84
CA GLY A 579 9.59 9.74 24.28
C GLY A 579 11.01 10.27 24.15
N ILE A 580 11.20 11.56 23.80
CA ILE A 580 12.52 12.21 23.86
C ILE A 580 13.13 12.10 25.26
N ARG A 581 12.37 12.33 26.33
CA ARG A 581 12.88 12.17 27.71
C ARG A 581 13.27 10.71 28.01
N ALA A 582 12.46 9.73 27.60
CA ALA A 582 12.80 8.31 27.78
C ALA A 582 14.07 7.91 27.01
N ILE A 583 14.23 8.39 25.78
CA ILE A 583 15.42 8.20 24.95
C ILE A 583 16.65 8.84 25.60
N ARG A 584 16.55 10.09 26.07
CA ARG A 584 17.65 10.75 26.81
C ARG A 584 18.00 10.03 28.11
N ALA A 585 17.02 9.51 28.84
CA ALA A 585 17.25 8.76 30.07
C ALA A 585 17.98 7.43 29.82
N PHE A 586 17.69 6.73 28.70
CA PHE A 586 18.47 5.58 28.27
C PHE A 586 19.92 5.99 27.91
N LEU A 587 20.08 7.01 27.08
CA LEU A 587 21.40 7.48 26.64
C LEU A 587 22.27 7.94 27.82
N ALA A 588 21.69 8.64 28.80
CA ALA A 588 22.38 9.09 30.00
C ALA A 588 22.81 7.94 30.95
N GLY A 589 22.37 6.70 30.71
CA GLY A 589 22.85 5.50 31.40
C GLY A 589 23.98 4.75 30.68
N LEU A 590 24.54 5.32 29.59
CA LEU A 590 25.66 4.74 28.83
C LEU A 590 27.03 5.34 29.20
N GLY A 591 27.08 6.31 30.12
CA GLY A 591 28.29 6.99 30.59
C GLY A 591 28.19 7.35 32.07
#